data_AF-A0A931GBL3-F1
#
_entry.id   AF-A0A931GBL3-F1
#
_cell.length_a   1.000
_cell.length_b   1.000
_cell.length_c   1.000
_cell.angle_alpha   90.00
_cell.angle_beta   90.00
_cell.angle_gamma   90.00
#
_symmetry.space_group_name_H-M   'P 1'
#
loop_
_entity.id
_entity.type
_entity.pdbx_description
1 polymer ?
#
loop_
_entity_poly.entity_id
_entity_poly.type
_entity_poly.pdbx_seq_one_letter_code
_entity_poly.pdbx_strand_id
1 'polypeptide(L)'
;ILWLYPLPVMAEKQVENDVNKDGITDQVLIYDDAGTIVRVEMDQNQDGFFEKRQYYTRGTLSRIERDTTEDHHMDCTDFFENEKRVRQEKRDTKGNLIQVALFADDGQIQKIQKDTTGDRRFDTLFYFDGGRLISSTKDTDGNGTVNITTYYDNELPFRQEIDENENSILDRIVFFDTQGQIQKILKDPYQKDRYQTTLTFENGRMKTRERDSNKNGKPDDITRYENEQPVEQKQDTNFDGRFDIITRLANGVVRFQEKDLDFDGVSDFFADFDDTGKVLKTREDTSGNGQIDRIRHYRSGTLYKVAHDHDGDEFFEAVSLMENDRIVKNLIDKNRDGTPDVEVFFNGNQHRDRLISDTDFNGQPDTWQYYTDDALIRVETDENGDGNVDHKVYYKNGQKTHLVRDTSFDGHFDTTQRYDDPEWSLIVTQDISQNGKPDIRSFFKNDVLRRKEMDETLDGNLDLVETYDENGDLKTLEERKQGNPWLTWYYDPGEILVRGEEDKNQDGVVEIWYLYENGRLVTVKEDTTLDGKPDLWETYDETQSMVKRERDLDFDGTPDFVETIDQAETDS
;
A
#
# COMPACT_ATOMS: atom_id res chain seq x y z
N ILE A 1 -115.34 5.07 -17.34
CA ILE A 1 -115.14 6.52 -17.60
C ILE A 1 -114.34 7.06 -16.44
N LEU A 2 -113.03 7.21 -16.61
CA LEU A 2 -112.15 7.97 -15.74
C LEU A 2 -111.09 8.58 -16.66
N TRP A 3 -111.09 9.90 -16.69
CA TRP A 3 -110.29 10.74 -17.57
C TRP A 3 -108.86 10.83 -17.04
N LEU A 4 -107.89 10.45 -17.87
CA LEU A 4 -106.49 10.87 -17.73
C LEU A 4 -106.26 11.92 -18.81
N TYR A 5 -106.11 13.16 -18.35
CA TYR A 5 -105.80 14.33 -19.16
C TYR A 5 -104.46 14.12 -19.89
N PRO A 6 -104.40 14.26 -21.23
CA PRO A 6 -103.13 14.45 -21.90
C PRO A 6 -102.58 15.83 -21.51
N LEU A 7 -101.39 15.87 -20.93
CA LEU A 7 -100.58 17.08 -20.89
C LEU A 7 -100.37 17.53 -22.34
N PRO A 8 -100.62 18.80 -22.70
CA PRO A 8 -100.26 19.30 -24.00
C PRO A 8 -98.73 19.22 -24.12
N VAL A 9 -98.25 18.45 -25.10
CA VAL A 9 -96.92 18.64 -25.66
C VAL A 9 -96.93 20.05 -26.25
N MET A 10 -96.29 20.99 -25.55
CA MET A 10 -96.10 22.36 -26.01
C MET A 10 -95.22 22.33 -27.25
N ALA A 11 -95.70 22.90 -28.34
CA ALA A 11 -94.96 22.99 -29.59
C ALA A 11 -94.02 24.19 -29.52
N GLU A 12 -92.73 23.94 -29.31
CA GLU A 12 -91.68 24.96 -29.45
C GLU A 12 -91.78 25.60 -30.85
N LYS A 13 -91.79 26.93 -30.90
CA LYS A 13 -91.83 27.65 -32.18
C LYS A 13 -90.40 27.74 -32.72
N GLN A 14 -90.14 27.02 -33.80
CA GLN A 14 -88.84 26.94 -34.48
C GLN A 14 -88.84 27.81 -35.75
N VAL A 15 -87.75 28.55 -35.97
CA VAL A 15 -87.50 29.35 -37.19
C VAL A 15 -86.15 28.92 -37.75
N GLU A 16 -86.18 28.37 -38.97
CA GLU A 16 -84.98 27.96 -39.71
C GLU A 16 -84.59 29.07 -40.70
N ASN A 17 -83.33 29.46 -40.67
CA ASN A 17 -82.75 30.47 -41.55
C ASN A 17 -81.63 29.84 -42.36
N ASP A 18 -81.79 29.86 -43.67
CA ASP A 18 -80.75 29.62 -44.67
C ASP A 18 -80.29 31.00 -45.16
N VAL A 19 -79.16 31.46 -44.61
CA VAL A 19 -78.62 32.81 -44.76
C VAL A 19 -77.92 32.97 -46.11
N ASN A 20 -77.20 31.94 -46.57
CA ASN A 20 -76.45 31.98 -47.84
C ASN A 20 -77.26 31.46 -49.06
N LYS A 21 -78.42 30.84 -48.83
CA LYS A 21 -79.34 30.24 -49.82
C LYS A 21 -78.78 29.04 -50.56
N ASP A 22 -77.95 28.23 -49.91
CA ASP A 22 -77.41 27.00 -50.49
C ASP A 22 -78.31 25.76 -50.29
N GLY A 23 -79.39 25.90 -49.50
CA GLY A 23 -80.34 24.84 -49.19
C GLY A 23 -80.03 24.04 -47.93
N ILE A 24 -78.97 24.37 -47.20
CA ILE A 24 -78.63 23.86 -45.87
C ILE A 24 -79.06 24.90 -44.83
N THR A 25 -79.55 24.45 -43.66
CA THR A 25 -80.01 25.38 -42.62
C THR A 25 -78.83 25.91 -41.82
N ASP A 26 -78.42 27.15 -42.09
CA ASP A 26 -77.32 27.82 -41.37
C ASP A 26 -77.64 28.10 -39.89
N GLN A 27 -78.91 28.40 -39.56
CA GLN A 27 -79.29 28.80 -38.21
C GLN A 27 -80.73 28.40 -37.85
N VAL A 28 -80.91 27.86 -36.65
CA VAL A 28 -82.22 27.52 -36.08
C VAL A 28 -82.46 28.34 -34.82
N LEU A 29 -83.51 29.15 -34.79
CA LEU A 29 -83.97 29.88 -33.60
C LEU A 29 -85.19 29.20 -32.99
N ILE A 30 -85.13 28.92 -31.70
CA ILE A 30 -86.20 28.25 -30.94
C ILE A 30 -86.69 29.23 -29.87
N TYR A 31 -88.01 29.42 -29.83
CA TYR A 31 -88.69 30.36 -28.93
C TYR A 31 -89.58 29.64 -27.92
N ASP A 32 -89.74 30.24 -26.74
CA ASP A 32 -90.78 29.86 -25.77
C ASP A 32 -92.18 30.36 -26.19
N ASP A 33 -93.21 29.93 -25.44
CA ASP A 33 -94.61 30.32 -25.65
C ASP A 33 -94.84 31.84 -25.54
N ALA A 34 -93.94 32.57 -24.87
CA ALA A 34 -93.99 34.03 -24.75
C ALA A 34 -93.31 34.75 -25.91
N GLY A 35 -92.70 34.01 -26.86
CA GLY A 35 -91.99 34.57 -28.01
C GLY A 35 -90.57 35.03 -27.68
N THR A 36 -90.00 34.60 -26.56
CA THR A 36 -88.60 34.86 -26.18
C THR A 36 -87.72 33.74 -26.71
N ILE A 37 -86.54 34.07 -27.26
CA ILE A 37 -85.58 33.06 -27.72
C ILE A 37 -85.11 32.25 -26.50
N VAL A 38 -85.13 30.93 -26.63
CA VAL A 38 -84.60 29.99 -25.64
C VAL A 38 -83.39 29.21 -26.15
N ARG A 39 -83.29 28.98 -27.47
CA ARG A 39 -82.13 28.30 -28.07
C ARG A 39 -81.84 28.81 -29.47
N VAL A 40 -80.56 28.87 -29.84
CA VAL A 40 -80.10 29.15 -31.20
C VAL A 40 -79.05 28.13 -31.59
N GLU A 41 -79.28 27.37 -32.66
CA GLU A 41 -78.32 26.43 -33.23
C GLU A 41 -77.72 27.04 -34.50
N MET A 42 -76.43 26.85 -34.71
CA MET A 42 -75.69 27.45 -35.82
C MET A 42 -74.80 26.38 -36.45
N ASP A 43 -74.97 26.21 -37.77
CA ASP A 43 -74.10 25.43 -38.64
C ASP A 43 -73.10 26.43 -39.24
N GLN A 44 -71.90 26.45 -38.68
CA GLN A 44 -70.88 27.43 -38.99
C GLN A 44 -70.04 27.03 -40.22
N ASN A 45 -69.92 25.74 -40.51
CA ASN A 45 -69.10 25.20 -41.60
C ASN A 45 -69.92 24.70 -42.80
N GLN A 46 -71.25 24.73 -42.70
CA GLN A 46 -72.23 24.41 -43.73
C GLN A 46 -72.18 22.95 -44.17
N ASP A 47 -71.95 22.04 -43.21
CA ASP A 47 -71.92 20.60 -43.46
C ASP A 47 -73.23 19.88 -43.06
N GLY A 48 -74.20 20.61 -42.51
CA GLY A 48 -75.49 20.11 -42.06
C GLY A 48 -75.51 19.66 -40.59
N PHE A 49 -74.40 19.80 -39.85
CA PHE A 49 -74.35 19.66 -38.41
C PHE A 49 -74.29 21.03 -37.74
N PHE A 50 -74.69 21.11 -36.47
CA PHE A 50 -74.65 22.37 -35.73
C PHE A 50 -73.43 22.34 -34.81
N GLU A 51 -72.39 23.12 -35.10
CA GLU A 51 -71.17 23.17 -34.29
C GLU A 51 -71.36 24.05 -33.06
N LYS A 52 -72.40 24.91 -33.05
CA LYS A 52 -72.63 25.84 -31.95
C LYS A 52 -74.09 25.93 -31.56
N ARG A 53 -74.37 25.78 -30.27
CA ARG A 53 -75.71 25.98 -29.68
C ARG A 53 -75.65 27.01 -28.58
N GLN A 54 -76.53 28.00 -28.61
CA GLN A 54 -76.67 29.03 -27.58
C GLN A 54 -77.99 28.84 -26.85
N TYR A 55 -77.99 28.99 -25.54
CA TYR A 55 -79.16 28.81 -24.69
C TYR A 55 -79.43 30.09 -23.89
N TYR A 56 -80.69 30.49 -23.84
CA TYR A 56 -81.14 31.73 -23.23
C TYR A 56 -82.12 31.43 -22.11
N THR A 57 -81.88 32.01 -20.93
CA THR A 57 -82.79 31.94 -19.78
C THR A 57 -83.37 33.32 -19.55
N ARG A 58 -84.71 33.46 -19.66
CA ARG A 58 -85.42 34.75 -19.54
C ARG A 58 -84.85 35.86 -20.44
N GLY A 59 -84.44 35.49 -21.67
CA GLY A 59 -83.88 36.43 -22.65
C GLY A 59 -82.40 36.77 -22.47
N THR A 60 -81.74 36.29 -21.42
CA THR A 60 -80.30 36.45 -21.20
C THR A 60 -79.53 35.20 -21.58
N LEU A 61 -78.35 35.35 -22.20
CA LEU A 61 -77.49 34.22 -22.57
C LEU A 61 -77.05 33.49 -21.30
N SER A 62 -77.32 32.18 -21.24
CA SER A 62 -77.01 31.33 -20.09
C SER A 62 -75.91 30.32 -20.38
N ARG A 63 -75.84 29.80 -21.62
CA ARG A 63 -74.87 28.78 -22.01
C ARG A 63 -74.59 28.80 -23.51
N ILE A 64 -73.37 28.48 -23.91
CA ILE A 64 -73.00 28.15 -25.28
C ILE A 64 -72.33 26.77 -25.28
N GLU A 65 -72.81 25.86 -26.12
CA GLU A 65 -72.18 24.58 -26.43
C GLU A 65 -71.48 24.69 -27.77
N ARG A 66 -70.29 24.08 -27.89
CA ARG A 66 -69.50 24.03 -29.11
C ARG A 66 -68.91 22.64 -29.33
N ASP A 67 -68.94 22.18 -30.57
CA ASP A 67 -68.06 21.12 -31.05
C ASP A 67 -66.75 21.78 -31.52
N THR A 68 -65.70 21.57 -30.75
CA THR A 68 -64.34 22.06 -31.03
C THR A 68 -63.42 20.94 -31.52
N THR A 69 -63.89 19.70 -31.52
CA THR A 69 -63.17 18.51 -31.99
C THR A 69 -63.58 18.08 -33.40
N GLU A 70 -64.66 18.64 -33.95
CA GLU A 70 -65.23 18.31 -35.26
C GLU A 70 -65.64 16.82 -35.35
N ASP A 71 -66.12 16.24 -34.24
CA ASP A 71 -66.58 14.85 -34.14
C ASP A 71 -68.11 14.73 -34.04
N HIS A 72 -68.80 15.84 -34.30
CA HIS A 72 -70.24 16.05 -34.25
C HIS A 72 -70.83 15.89 -32.84
N HIS A 73 -69.98 15.90 -31.80
CA HIS A 73 -70.37 15.90 -30.41
C HIS A 73 -69.94 17.20 -29.74
N MET A 74 -70.84 17.80 -28.96
CA MET A 74 -70.54 19.01 -28.20
C MET A 74 -69.55 18.69 -27.07
N ASP A 75 -68.28 19.02 -27.26
CA ASP A 75 -67.24 18.79 -26.26
C ASP A 75 -67.07 19.97 -25.29
N CYS A 76 -67.37 21.19 -25.74
CA CYS A 76 -67.11 22.41 -24.99
C CYS A 76 -68.42 23.09 -24.57
N THR A 77 -68.51 23.54 -23.32
CA THR A 77 -69.69 24.23 -22.80
C THR A 77 -69.30 25.44 -21.97
N ASP A 78 -69.57 26.65 -22.45
CA ASP A 78 -69.38 27.92 -21.73
C ASP A 78 -70.68 28.33 -21.02
N PHE A 79 -70.62 28.66 -19.74
CA PHE A 79 -71.74 29.15 -18.93
C PHE A 79 -71.59 30.64 -18.65
N PHE A 80 -72.71 31.36 -18.65
CA PHE A 80 -72.77 32.81 -18.53
C PHE A 80 -73.70 33.24 -17.38
N GLU A 81 -73.27 34.22 -16.60
CA GLU A 81 -74.06 34.92 -15.59
C GLU A 81 -73.87 36.43 -15.77
N ASN A 82 -74.95 37.21 -15.76
CA ASN A 82 -74.92 38.66 -16.00
C ASN A 82 -74.12 39.04 -17.27
N GLU A 83 -74.33 38.29 -18.36
CA GLU A 83 -73.65 38.44 -19.67
C GLU A 83 -72.12 38.20 -19.65
N LYS A 84 -71.57 37.73 -18.53
CA LYS A 84 -70.15 37.38 -18.39
C LYS A 84 -69.97 35.87 -18.34
N ARG A 85 -68.96 35.34 -19.01
CA ARG A 85 -68.62 33.93 -18.91
C ARG A 85 -68.06 33.67 -17.51
N VAL A 86 -68.66 32.74 -16.77
CA VAL A 86 -68.22 32.36 -15.41
C VAL A 86 -67.55 30.99 -15.36
N ARG A 87 -67.86 30.10 -16.30
CA ARG A 87 -67.39 28.72 -16.30
C ARG A 87 -67.31 28.15 -17.71
N GLN A 88 -66.31 27.32 -17.99
CA GLN A 88 -66.22 26.52 -19.21
C GLN A 88 -65.94 25.07 -18.83
N GLU A 89 -66.73 24.15 -19.37
CA GLU A 89 -66.48 22.71 -19.31
C GLU A 89 -65.88 22.24 -20.65
N LYS A 90 -64.95 21.28 -20.59
CA LYS A 90 -64.55 20.46 -21.74
C LYS A 90 -64.69 18.98 -21.44
N ARG A 91 -65.11 18.22 -22.43
CA ARG A 91 -65.35 16.78 -22.35
C ARG A 91 -64.45 16.02 -23.32
N ASP A 92 -64.17 14.76 -23.02
CA ASP A 92 -63.52 13.84 -23.97
C ASP A 92 -64.53 13.32 -25.01
N THR A 93 -64.05 12.55 -25.99
CA THR A 93 -64.87 11.91 -27.03
C THR A 93 -65.86 10.86 -26.50
N LYS A 94 -65.78 10.51 -25.21
CA LYS A 94 -66.73 9.63 -24.51
C LYS A 94 -67.74 10.42 -23.68
N GLY A 95 -67.68 11.75 -23.70
CA GLY A 95 -68.54 12.66 -22.94
C GLY A 95 -68.13 12.86 -21.47
N ASN A 96 -67.01 12.28 -21.01
CA ASN A 96 -66.52 12.48 -19.65
C ASN A 96 -65.97 13.90 -19.51
N LEU A 97 -66.27 14.56 -18.39
CA LEU A 97 -65.77 15.89 -18.11
C LEU A 97 -64.28 15.85 -17.74
N ILE A 98 -63.42 16.41 -18.58
CA ILE A 98 -61.96 16.37 -18.41
C ILE A 98 -61.36 17.69 -17.94
N GLN A 99 -62.07 18.80 -18.13
CA GLN A 99 -61.59 20.12 -17.71
C GLN A 99 -62.75 21.04 -17.32
N VAL A 100 -62.55 21.83 -16.26
CA VAL A 100 -63.41 22.96 -15.88
C VAL A 100 -62.55 24.20 -15.70
N ALA A 101 -62.78 25.24 -16.50
CA ALA A 101 -62.19 26.57 -16.27
C ALA A 101 -63.22 27.49 -15.60
N LEU A 102 -62.78 28.26 -14.60
CA LEU A 102 -63.55 29.29 -13.91
C LEU A 102 -62.97 30.66 -14.25
N PHE A 103 -63.85 31.64 -14.47
CA PHE A 103 -63.50 32.97 -14.94
C PHE A 103 -63.86 34.01 -13.88
N ALA A 104 -63.02 35.04 -13.76
CA ALA A 104 -63.29 36.22 -12.94
C ALA A 104 -64.23 37.21 -13.67
N ASP A 105 -64.71 38.21 -12.94
CA ASP A 105 -65.64 39.22 -13.45
C ASP A 105 -65.08 40.08 -14.60
N ASP A 106 -63.76 40.12 -14.78
CA ASP A 106 -63.08 40.79 -15.89
C ASP A 106 -62.91 39.89 -17.13
N GLY A 107 -63.41 38.65 -17.06
CA GLY A 107 -63.34 37.65 -18.11
C GLY A 107 -62.04 36.85 -18.16
N GLN A 108 -61.09 37.10 -17.25
CA GLN A 108 -59.83 36.36 -17.17
C GLN A 108 -60.04 35.00 -16.48
N ILE A 109 -59.23 34.01 -16.85
CA ILE A 109 -59.25 32.71 -16.17
C ILE A 109 -58.71 32.90 -14.75
N GLN A 110 -59.43 32.38 -13.77
CA GLN A 110 -59.00 32.36 -12.37
C GLN A 110 -58.47 30.98 -11.97
N LYS A 111 -59.13 29.91 -12.44
CA LYS A 111 -58.83 28.53 -12.04
C LYS A 111 -59.15 27.56 -13.16
N ILE A 112 -58.31 26.55 -13.37
CA ILE A 112 -58.62 25.40 -14.25
C ILE A 112 -58.49 24.12 -13.43
N GLN A 113 -59.49 23.25 -13.50
CA GLN A 113 -59.48 21.91 -12.92
C GLN A 113 -59.35 20.91 -14.06
N LYS A 114 -58.47 19.93 -13.93
CA LYS A 114 -58.24 18.86 -14.92
C LYS A 114 -58.20 17.50 -14.26
N ASP A 115 -58.81 16.54 -14.94
CA ASP A 115 -58.64 15.11 -14.68
C ASP A 115 -57.46 14.65 -15.55
N THR A 116 -56.28 14.57 -14.95
CA THR A 116 -55.05 14.14 -15.61
C THR A 116 -54.77 12.64 -15.41
N THR A 117 -55.45 12.00 -14.46
CA THR A 117 -55.33 10.55 -14.19
C THR A 117 -56.34 9.71 -14.97
N GLY A 118 -57.43 10.32 -15.46
CA GLY A 118 -58.52 9.67 -16.17
C GLY A 118 -59.49 8.92 -15.26
N ASP A 119 -59.46 9.18 -13.96
CA ASP A 119 -60.28 8.50 -12.95
C ASP A 119 -61.62 9.21 -12.66
N ARG A 120 -61.94 10.24 -13.44
CA ARG A 120 -63.11 11.13 -13.34
C ARG A 120 -63.09 12.07 -12.14
N ARG A 121 -61.96 12.24 -11.47
CA ARG A 121 -61.75 13.23 -10.43
C ARG A 121 -60.78 14.29 -10.96
N PHE A 122 -61.01 15.54 -10.57
CA PHE A 122 -60.08 16.61 -10.91
C PHE A 122 -58.86 16.55 -9.99
N ASP A 123 -57.85 15.78 -10.38
CA ASP A 123 -56.62 15.64 -9.59
C ASP A 123 -55.70 16.87 -9.70
N THR A 124 -55.77 17.64 -10.80
CA THR A 124 -54.88 18.80 -11.00
C THR A 124 -55.67 20.10 -11.07
N LEU A 125 -55.29 21.09 -10.24
CA LEU A 125 -55.88 22.42 -10.22
C LEU A 125 -54.81 23.46 -10.57
N PHE A 126 -55.05 24.28 -11.57
CA PHE A 126 -54.21 25.41 -11.98
C PHE A 126 -54.83 26.72 -11.49
N TYR A 127 -54.00 27.63 -10.99
CA TYR A 127 -54.39 28.93 -10.46
C TYR A 127 -53.75 30.05 -11.27
N PHE A 128 -54.54 31.07 -11.55
CA PHE A 128 -54.14 32.20 -12.37
C PHE A 128 -54.35 33.51 -11.62
N ASP A 129 -53.43 34.47 -11.80
CA ASP A 129 -53.54 35.84 -11.30
C ASP A 129 -53.25 36.82 -12.44
N GLY A 130 -54.15 37.78 -12.68
CA GLY A 130 -54.07 38.69 -13.83
C GLY A 130 -53.93 37.96 -15.18
N GLY A 131 -54.53 36.77 -15.32
CA GLY A 131 -54.46 35.91 -16.51
C GLY A 131 -53.16 35.12 -16.65
N ARG A 132 -52.20 35.26 -15.73
CA ARG A 132 -50.92 34.53 -15.72
C ARG A 132 -51.00 33.31 -14.83
N LEU A 133 -50.47 32.17 -15.27
CA LEU A 133 -50.37 30.96 -14.45
C LEU A 133 -49.38 31.21 -13.29
N ILE A 134 -49.84 31.07 -12.05
CA ILE A 134 -49.02 31.29 -10.85
C ILE A 134 -48.66 29.99 -10.14
N SER A 135 -49.57 29.02 -10.11
CA SER A 135 -49.33 27.72 -9.48
C SER A 135 -50.26 26.63 -10.02
N SER A 136 -49.88 25.38 -9.78
CA SER A 136 -50.73 24.22 -9.94
C SER A 136 -50.58 23.30 -8.74
N THR A 137 -51.66 22.63 -8.34
CA THR A 137 -51.68 21.61 -7.29
C THR A 137 -52.13 20.30 -7.88
N LYS A 138 -51.55 19.19 -7.43
CA LYS A 138 -51.90 17.85 -7.86
C LYS A 138 -52.10 16.91 -6.66
N ASP A 139 -53.19 16.17 -6.70
CA ASP A 139 -53.51 15.05 -5.80
C ASP A 139 -53.20 13.75 -6.57
N THR A 140 -52.01 13.17 -6.34
CA THR A 140 -51.53 12.04 -7.14
C THR A 140 -52.13 10.68 -6.76
N ASP A 141 -52.69 10.52 -5.56
CA ASP A 141 -53.31 9.27 -5.11
C ASP A 141 -54.85 9.35 -5.07
N GLY A 142 -55.40 10.55 -5.25
CA GLY A 142 -56.82 10.83 -5.29
C GLY A 142 -57.47 10.72 -3.91
N ASN A 143 -56.72 10.90 -2.82
CA ASN A 143 -57.27 10.80 -1.48
C ASN A 143 -57.97 12.10 -1.02
N GLY A 144 -57.90 13.16 -1.83
CA GLY A 144 -58.46 14.49 -1.55
C GLY A 144 -57.45 15.48 -0.98
N THR A 145 -56.22 15.05 -0.71
CA THR A 145 -55.11 15.87 -0.23
C THR A 145 -54.15 16.16 -1.37
N VAL A 146 -53.73 17.41 -1.48
CA VAL A 146 -52.71 17.79 -2.46
C VAL A 146 -51.34 17.34 -1.93
N ASN A 147 -50.64 16.52 -2.71
CA ASN A 147 -49.28 16.08 -2.40
C ASN A 147 -48.22 16.69 -3.33
N ILE A 148 -48.60 17.43 -4.37
CA ILE A 148 -47.66 18.20 -5.21
C ILE A 148 -48.18 19.61 -5.44
N THR A 149 -47.33 20.61 -5.25
CA THR A 149 -47.58 22.01 -5.65
C THR A 149 -46.46 22.51 -6.55
N THR A 150 -46.77 23.04 -7.73
CA THR A 150 -45.80 23.64 -8.66
C THR A 150 -46.08 25.13 -8.78
N TYR A 151 -45.04 25.96 -8.72
CA TYR A 151 -45.09 27.40 -8.88
C TYR A 151 -44.45 27.81 -10.20
N TYR A 152 -45.08 28.78 -10.89
CA TYR A 152 -44.68 29.21 -12.22
C TYR A 152 -44.31 30.69 -12.22
N ASP A 153 -43.33 31.04 -13.04
CA ASP A 153 -42.99 32.41 -13.41
C ASP A 153 -42.79 32.45 -14.92
N ASN A 154 -43.44 33.40 -15.60
CA ASN A 154 -43.47 33.49 -17.07
C ASN A 154 -43.78 32.15 -17.77
N GLU A 155 -44.83 31.45 -17.29
CA GLU A 155 -45.29 30.15 -17.80
C GLU A 155 -44.33 28.96 -17.60
N LEU A 156 -43.14 29.19 -17.05
CA LEU A 156 -42.17 28.14 -16.74
C LEU A 156 -42.20 27.83 -15.24
N PRO A 157 -42.07 26.55 -14.83
CA PRO A 157 -41.95 26.23 -13.42
C PRO A 157 -40.64 26.81 -12.88
N PHE A 158 -40.64 27.32 -11.65
CA PHE A 158 -39.40 27.72 -10.94
C PHE A 158 -39.23 26.96 -9.62
N ARG A 159 -40.31 26.43 -9.04
CA ARG A 159 -40.31 25.63 -7.81
C ARG A 159 -41.41 24.60 -7.83
N GLN A 160 -41.12 23.37 -7.41
CA GLN A 160 -42.11 22.32 -7.15
C GLN A 160 -41.87 21.70 -5.78
N GLU A 161 -42.93 21.59 -5.02
CA GLU A 161 -42.98 21.05 -3.66
C GLU A 161 -43.75 19.75 -3.66
N ILE A 162 -43.20 18.73 -3.00
CA ILE A 162 -43.74 17.36 -3.02
C ILE A 162 -43.77 16.84 -1.58
N ASP A 163 -44.95 16.42 -1.14
CA ASP A 163 -45.26 15.82 0.17
C ASP A 163 -45.99 14.48 -0.09
N GLU A 164 -45.24 13.48 -0.56
CA GLU A 164 -45.75 12.17 -1.00
C GLU A 164 -46.40 11.38 0.15
N ASN A 165 -45.97 11.61 1.39
CA ASN A 165 -46.52 10.96 2.58
C ASN A 165 -47.52 11.82 3.37
N GLU A 166 -47.80 13.04 2.90
CA GLU A 166 -48.80 13.98 3.42
C GLU A 166 -48.62 14.31 4.91
N ASN A 167 -47.36 14.37 5.38
CA ASN A 167 -47.03 14.64 6.77
C ASN A 167 -46.73 16.13 7.05
N SER A 168 -46.95 17.01 6.06
CA SER A 168 -46.63 18.45 6.10
C SER A 168 -45.14 18.79 6.14
N ILE A 169 -44.26 17.81 5.90
CA ILE A 169 -42.83 17.97 5.66
C ILE A 169 -42.59 17.53 4.23
N LEU A 170 -42.21 18.48 3.37
CA LEU A 170 -41.97 18.19 1.96
C LEU A 170 -40.84 17.16 1.82
N ASP A 171 -41.14 16.00 1.25
CA ASP A 171 -40.18 14.94 0.91
C ASP A 171 -39.14 15.42 -0.10
N ARG A 172 -39.54 16.32 -0.99
CA ARG A 172 -38.69 16.85 -2.06
C ARG A 172 -39.10 18.26 -2.48
N ILE A 173 -38.10 19.09 -2.78
CA ILE A 173 -38.27 20.38 -3.44
C ILE A 173 -37.42 20.40 -4.71
N VAL A 174 -38.03 20.69 -5.85
CA VAL A 174 -37.34 20.84 -7.15
C VAL A 174 -37.33 22.32 -7.53
N PHE A 175 -36.16 22.85 -7.83
CA PHE A 175 -35.97 24.19 -8.37
C PHE A 175 -35.57 24.09 -9.83
N PHE A 176 -36.11 24.99 -10.64
CA PHE A 176 -35.89 25.03 -12.08
C PHE A 176 -35.20 26.34 -12.46
N ASP A 177 -34.43 26.32 -13.55
CA ASP A 177 -33.79 27.50 -14.12
C ASP A 177 -34.76 28.32 -14.99
N THR A 178 -34.26 29.42 -15.56
CA THR A 178 -35.05 30.32 -16.41
C THR A 178 -35.50 29.69 -17.75
N GLN A 179 -35.03 28.48 -18.08
CA GLN A 179 -35.45 27.70 -19.24
C GLN A 179 -36.41 26.57 -18.85
N GLY A 180 -36.77 26.45 -17.57
CA GLY A 180 -37.62 25.38 -17.02
C GLY A 180 -36.89 24.04 -16.87
N GLN A 181 -35.56 24.01 -16.95
CA GLN A 181 -34.77 22.80 -16.69
C GLN A 181 -34.49 22.68 -15.19
N ILE A 182 -34.33 21.46 -14.68
CA ILE A 182 -34.00 21.25 -13.27
C ILE A 182 -32.64 21.88 -12.98
N GLN A 183 -32.59 22.75 -11.97
CA GLN A 183 -31.38 23.39 -11.46
C GLN A 183 -30.92 22.74 -10.16
N LYS A 184 -31.86 22.41 -9.26
CA LYS A 184 -31.55 21.89 -7.92
C LYS A 184 -32.68 21.03 -7.38
N ILE A 185 -32.34 19.97 -6.66
CA ILE A 185 -33.29 19.13 -5.92
C ILE A 185 -32.83 19.03 -4.47
N LEU A 186 -33.72 19.34 -3.54
CA LEU A 186 -33.59 19.03 -2.12
C LEU A 186 -34.44 17.80 -1.81
N LYS A 187 -33.89 16.80 -1.11
CA LYS A 187 -34.64 15.59 -0.73
C LYS A 187 -34.10 14.97 0.56
N ASP A 188 -34.77 13.93 1.03
CA ASP A 188 -34.44 13.21 2.26
C ASP A 188 -34.53 14.15 3.49
N PRO A 189 -35.73 14.67 3.82
CA PRO A 189 -35.90 15.60 4.93
C PRO A 189 -35.60 14.93 6.27
N TYR A 190 -35.05 15.67 7.22
CA TYR A 190 -34.85 15.22 8.61
C TYR A 190 -35.50 16.13 9.65
N GLN A 191 -35.87 17.34 9.23
CA GLN A 191 -36.68 18.29 9.97
C GLN A 191 -37.38 19.19 8.94
N LYS A 192 -38.44 19.88 9.34
CA LYS A 192 -39.07 20.91 8.51
C LYS A 192 -38.02 21.88 7.95
N ASP A 193 -38.04 22.08 6.63
CA ASP A 193 -37.12 22.93 5.86
C ASP A 193 -35.63 22.52 5.95
N ARG A 194 -35.33 21.26 6.33
CA ARG A 194 -33.98 20.72 6.47
C ARG A 194 -33.84 19.36 5.77
N TYR A 195 -32.91 19.28 4.83
CA TYR A 195 -32.74 18.18 3.89
C TYR A 195 -31.33 17.60 3.98
N GLN A 196 -31.20 16.28 3.95
CA GLN A 196 -29.88 15.63 3.96
C GLN A 196 -29.22 15.73 2.60
N THR A 197 -29.96 15.59 1.50
CA THR A 197 -29.38 15.49 0.17
C THR A 197 -29.73 16.71 -0.68
N THR A 198 -28.71 17.33 -1.28
CA THR A 198 -28.83 18.34 -2.32
C THR A 198 -28.24 17.82 -3.63
N LEU A 199 -29.01 17.89 -4.72
CA LEU A 199 -28.54 17.61 -6.08
C LEU A 199 -28.53 18.92 -6.87
N THR A 200 -27.44 19.24 -7.55
CA THR A 200 -27.33 20.42 -8.41
C THR A 200 -27.10 19.99 -9.85
N PHE A 201 -27.75 20.68 -10.78
CA PHE A 201 -27.75 20.40 -12.20
C PHE A 201 -27.32 21.64 -12.99
N GLU A 202 -26.63 21.42 -14.10
CA GLU A 202 -26.15 22.45 -15.02
C GLU A 202 -26.48 22.01 -16.45
N ASN A 203 -27.26 22.82 -17.18
CA ASN A 203 -27.75 22.48 -18.53
C ASN A 203 -28.43 21.10 -18.59
N GLY A 204 -29.27 20.79 -17.61
CA GLY A 204 -30.00 19.53 -17.50
C GLY A 204 -29.17 18.31 -17.08
N ARG A 205 -27.86 18.45 -16.83
CA ARG A 205 -26.97 17.36 -16.39
C ARG A 205 -26.59 17.50 -14.93
N MET A 206 -26.48 16.38 -14.21
CA MET A 206 -26.05 16.39 -12.82
C MET A 206 -24.62 16.93 -12.71
N LYS A 207 -24.42 17.89 -11.80
CA LYS A 207 -23.13 18.55 -11.55
C LYS A 207 -22.54 18.15 -10.21
N THR A 208 -23.35 18.22 -9.15
CA THR A 208 -22.94 17.84 -7.79
C THR A 208 -24.06 17.12 -7.05
N ARG A 209 -23.65 16.24 -6.15
CA ARG A 209 -24.47 15.67 -5.09
C ARG A 209 -23.78 15.98 -3.77
N GLU A 210 -24.51 16.58 -2.85
CA GLU A 210 -24.07 16.88 -1.49
C GLU A 210 -24.97 16.14 -0.51
N ARG A 211 -24.39 15.53 0.53
CA ARG A 211 -25.12 14.82 1.58
C ARG A 211 -24.61 15.24 2.97
N ASP A 212 -25.56 15.59 3.83
CA ASP A 212 -25.42 15.89 5.27
C ASP A 212 -25.99 14.71 6.07
N SER A 213 -25.17 13.67 6.22
CA SER A 213 -25.48 12.41 6.90
C SER A 213 -25.64 12.60 8.41
N ASN A 214 -24.85 13.50 9.02
CA ASN A 214 -24.88 13.77 10.46
C ASN A 214 -25.93 14.83 10.86
N LYS A 215 -26.56 15.48 9.88
CA LYS A 215 -27.66 16.46 10.03
C LYS A 215 -27.24 17.72 10.77
N ASN A 216 -26.00 18.15 10.60
CA ASN A 216 -25.45 19.37 11.22
C ASN A 216 -25.61 20.62 10.34
N GLY A 217 -26.10 20.45 9.10
CA GLY A 217 -26.30 21.53 8.12
C GLY A 217 -25.11 21.79 7.20
N LYS A 218 -24.02 21.04 7.32
CA LYS A 218 -22.88 21.04 6.40
C LYS A 218 -22.78 19.65 5.73
N PRO A 219 -22.55 19.58 4.42
CA PRO A 219 -22.41 18.29 3.76
C PRO A 219 -21.09 17.61 4.15
N ASP A 220 -21.17 16.35 4.55
CA ASP A 220 -20.04 15.46 4.82
C ASP A 220 -19.66 14.57 3.63
N ASP A 221 -20.53 14.41 2.62
CA ASP A 221 -20.18 13.73 1.35
C ASP A 221 -20.53 14.63 0.18
N ILE A 222 -19.53 14.95 -0.65
CA ILE A 222 -19.70 15.71 -1.89
C ILE A 222 -19.18 14.89 -3.05
N THR A 223 -20.03 14.64 -4.05
CA THR A 223 -19.67 13.99 -5.31
C THR A 223 -19.85 14.95 -6.47
N ARG A 224 -18.82 15.11 -7.30
CA ARG A 224 -18.84 15.91 -8.53
C ARG A 224 -18.94 15.00 -9.76
N TYR A 225 -19.72 15.44 -10.74
CA TYR A 225 -19.98 14.71 -11.97
C TYR A 225 -19.53 15.51 -13.20
N GLU A 226 -18.98 14.81 -14.18
CA GLU A 226 -18.73 15.31 -15.54
C GLU A 226 -19.18 14.26 -16.55
N ASN A 227 -19.86 14.69 -17.62
CA ASN A 227 -20.44 13.78 -18.63
C ASN A 227 -21.26 12.64 -17.99
N GLU A 228 -22.04 12.95 -16.95
CA GLU A 228 -22.91 12.02 -16.22
C GLU A 228 -22.15 10.91 -15.46
N GLN A 229 -20.84 11.04 -15.31
CA GLN A 229 -20.00 10.11 -14.55
C GLN A 229 -19.37 10.83 -13.35
N PRO A 230 -19.21 10.16 -12.19
CA PRO A 230 -18.51 10.74 -11.05
C PRO A 230 -17.03 10.91 -11.41
N VAL A 231 -16.47 12.08 -11.10
CA VAL A 231 -15.04 12.40 -11.32
C VAL A 231 -14.29 12.66 -10.03
N GLU A 232 -15.00 13.08 -8.97
CA GLU A 232 -14.41 13.36 -7.68
C GLU A 232 -15.44 13.14 -6.57
N GLN A 233 -14.99 12.57 -5.45
CA GLN A 233 -15.75 12.43 -4.22
C GLN A 233 -14.91 12.94 -3.05
N LYS A 234 -15.52 13.69 -2.15
CA LYS A 234 -14.93 14.17 -0.89
C LYS A 234 -15.79 13.70 0.28
N GLN A 235 -15.15 13.21 1.34
CA GLN A 235 -15.84 12.67 2.51
C GLN A 235 -15.19 13.16 3.82
N ASP A 236 -16.01 13.74 4.70
CA ASP A 236 -15.70 14.13 6.08
C ASP A 236 -16.22 12.99 6.98
N THR A 237 -15.31 12.11 7.38
CA THR A 237 -15.63 10.86 8.08
C THR A 237 -15.68 11.02 9.60
N ASN A 238 -14.99 12.03 10.14
CA ASN A 238 -14.99 12.34 11.57
C ASN A 238 -15.98 13.46 11.95
N PHE A 239 -16.57 14.14 10.96
CA PHE A 239 -17.54 15.23 11.07
C PHE A 239 -17.01 16.53 11.68
N ASP A 240 -15.72 16.82 11.51
CA ASP A 240 -15.09 18.04 12.02
C ASP A 240 -15.20 19.25 11.06
N GLY A 241 -15.70 19.03 9.84
CA GLY A 241 -15.85 20.03 8.79
C GLY A 241 -14.69 20.13 7.81
N ARG A 242 -13.68 19.26 7.91
CA ARG A 242 -12.63 19.02 6.91
C ARG A 242 -12.90 17.70 6.20
N PHE A 243 -12.47 17.59 4.95
CA PHE A 243 -12.65 16.36 4.20
C PHE A 243 -11.44 15.46 4.39
N ASP A 244 -11.66 14.30 5.01
CA ASP A 244 -10.61 13.32 5.30
C ASP A 244 -10.24 12.51 4.07
N ILE A 245 -11.21 12.21 3.19
CA ILE A 245 -10.99 11.36 2.02
C ILE A 245 -11.33 12.14 0.76
N ILE A 246 -10.40 12.16 -0.19
CA ILE A 246 -10.64 12.67 -1.54
C ILE A 246 -10.32 11.56 -2.53
N THR A 247 -11.33 11.19 -3.33
CA THR A 247 -11.23 10.13 -4.34
C THR A 247 -11.45 10.74 -5.72
N ARG A 248 -10.54 10.47 -6.66
CA ARG A 248 -10.65 10.89 -8.06
C ARG A 248 -10.91 9.68 -8.95
N LEU A 249 -11.91 9.79 -9.81
CA LEU A 249 -12.41 8.72 -10.66
C LEU A 249 -12.28 9.09 -12.13
N ALA A 250 -12.05 8.09 -12.99
CA ALA A 250 -12.13 8.23 -14.43
C ALA A 250 -12.87 7.02 -15.02
N ASN A 251 -13.90 7.28 -15.81
CA ASN A 251 -14.76 6.25 -16.41
C ASN A 251 -15.37 5.28 -15.38
N GLY A 252 -15.75 5.80 -14.20
CA GLY A 252 -16.33 5.00 -13.11
C GLY A 252 -15.32 4.17 -12.30
N VAL A 253 -14.03 4.24 -12.63
CA VAL A 253 -12.95 3.53 -11.94
C VAL A 253 -12.16 4.52 -11.08
N VAL A 254 -11.86 4.16 -9.83
CA VAL A 254 -10.98 4.96 -8.96
C VAL A 254 -9.58 4.98 -9.55
N ARG A 255 -8.99 6.17 -9.69
CA ARG A 255 -7.63 6.38 -10.21
C ARG A 255 -6.66 6.84 -9.15
N PHE A 256 -7.17 7.61 -8.21
CA PHE A 256 -6.37 8.19 -7.16
C PHE A 256 -7.22 8.39 -5.91
N GLN A 257 -6.62 8.18 -4.75
CA GLN A 257 -7.25 8.43 -3.46
C GLN A 257 -6.21 9.02 -2.51
N GLU A 258 -6.57 10.09 -1.81
CA GLU A 258 -5.83 10.66 -0.69
C GLU A 258 -6.69 10.59 0.57
N LYS A 259 -6.06 10.31 1.70
CA LYS A 259 -6.70 10.22 3.02
C LYS A 259 -5.87 10.92 4.07
N ASP A 260 -6.57 11.55 5.00
CA ASP A 260 -6.10 12.01 6.30
C ASP A 260 -6.57 10.96 7.33
N LEU A 261 -5.66 10.10 7.79
CA LEU A 261 -5.97 8.97 8.67
C LEU A 261 -5.89 9.34 10.15
N ASP A 262 -5.09 10.34 10.50
CA ASP A 262 -4.92 10.82 11.88
C ASP A 262 -5.76 12.06 12.22
N PHE A 263 -6.42 12.65 11.22
CA PHE A 263 -7.32 13.79 11.30
C PHE A 263 -6.65 15.11 11.72
N ASP A 264 -5.39 15.31 11.31
CA ASP A 264 -4.66 16.55 11.58
C ASP A 264 -4.92 17.66 10.54
N GLY A 265 -5.63 17.34 9.45
CA GLY A 265 -5.96 18.22 8.34
C GLY A 265 -4.99 18.13 7.15
N VAL A 266 -4.01 17.24 7.19
CA VAL A 266 -3.03 16.95 6.13
C VAL A 266 -3.18 15.49 5.74
N SER A 267 -3.23 15.19 4.44
CA SER A 267 -3.31 13.80 3.99
C SER A 267 -1.99 13.07 4.22
N ASP A 268 -2.05 11.95 4.93
CA ASP A 268 -0.93 11.07 5.28
C ASP A 268 -0.89 9.79 4.42
N PHE A 269 -1.94 9.51 3.65
CA PHE A 269 -2.06 8.31 2.83
C PHE A 269 -2.48 8.65 1.39
N PHE A 270 -1.77 8.10 0.42
CA PHE A 270 -2.05 8.28 -1.01
C PHE A 270 -2.02 6.93 -1.73
N ALA A 271 -2.97 6.68 -2.61
CA ALA A 271 -3.05 5.47 -3.42
C ALA A 271 -3.32 5.78 -4.90
N ASP A 272 -2.52 5.18 -5.77
CA ASP A 272 -2.65 5.23 -7.22
C ASP A 272 -3.21 3.88 -7.73
N PHE A 273 -4.13 3.91 -8.68
CA PHE A 273 -4.85 2.72 -9.17
C PHE A 273 -4.74 2.57 -10.70
N ASP A 274 -4.78 1.31 -11.18
CA ASP A 274 -4.75 0.98 -12.61
C ASP A 274 -6.10 1.16 -13.32
N ASP A 275 -6.14 0.86 -14.62
CA ASP A 275 -7.35 0.95 -15.46
C ASP A 275 -8.49 0.02 -15.02
N THR A 276 -8.19 -0.98 -14.20
CA THR A 276 -9.17 -1.92 -13.65
C THR A 276 -9.59 -1.58 -12.21
N GLY A 277 -8.99 -0.56 -11.61
CA GLY A 277 -9.23 -0.15 -10.22
C GLY A 277 -8.45 -0.95 -9.19
N LYS A 278 -7.39 -1.65 -9.58
CA LYS A 278 -6.46 -2.29 -8.64
C LYS A 278 -5.35 -1.33 -8.25
N VAL A 279 -4.91 -1.40 -6.99
CA VAL A 279 -3.83 -0.56 -6.47
C VAL A 279 -2.54 -0.85 -7.24
N LEU A 280 -1.84 0.21 -7.64
CA LEU A 280 -0.50 0.19 -8.25
C LEU A 280 0.57 0.59 -7.24
N LYS A 281 0.26 1.62 -6.44
CA LYS A 281 1.22 2.24 -5.52
C LYS A 281 0.48 2.84 -4.33
N THR A 282 1.03 2.69 -3.12
CA THR A 282 0.67 3.53 -1.97
C THR A 282 1.88 4.32 -1.49
N ARG A 283 1.63 5.52 -0.93
CA ARG A 283 2.60 6.41 -0.29
C ARG A 283 2.00 6.83 1.05
N GLU A 284 2.74 6.66 2.13
CA GLU A 284 2.24 6.79 3.48
C GLU A 284 3.26 7.52 4.36
N ASP A 285 2.80 8.52 5.11
CA ASP A 285 3.48 9.06 6.29
C ASP A 285 2.95 8.31 7.51
N THR A 286 3.74 7.35 7.99
CA THR A 286 3.39 6.52 9.14
C THR A 286 3.92 7.10 10.45
N SER A 287 4.83 8.06 10.35
CA SER A 287 5.43 8.78 11.47
C SER A 287 4.61 9.99 11.92
N GLY A 288 3.78 10.56 11.04
CA GLY A 288 3.01 11.79 11.27
C GLY A 288 3.88 13.05 11.26
N ASN A 289 5.01 13.04 10.54
CA ASN A 289 5.95 14.16 10.49
C ASN A 289 5.76 15.07 9.26
N GLY A 290 4.78 14.75 8.40
CA GLY A 290 4.47 15.43 7.15
C GLY A 290 5.25 14.93 5.93
N GLN A 291 6.08 13.89 6.08
CA GLN A 291 6.90 13.31 5.00
C GLN A 291 6.56 11.83 4.78
N ILE A 292 6.61 11.40 3.53
CA ILE A 292 6.31 10.02 3.17
C ILE A 292 7.49 9.14 3.57
N ASP A 293 7.33 8.33 4.62
CA ASP A 293 8.34 7.34 5.05
C ASP A 293 8.16 5.96 4.42
N ARG A 294 7.03 5.70 3.77
CA ARG A 294 6.72 4.36 3.22
C ARG A 294 6.07 4.39 1.86
N ILE A 295 6.63 3.62 0.93
CA ILE A 295 6.08 3.43 -0.42
C ILE A 295 5.90 1.95 -0.70
N ARG A 296 4.69 1.54 -1.10
CA ARG A 296 4.39 0.18 -1.53
C ARG A 296 4.08 0.13 -3.01
N HIS A 297 4.55 -0.91 -3.69
CA HIS A 297 4.29 -1.16 -5.10
C HIS A 297 3.63 -2.52 -5.32
N TYR A 298 2.62 -2.52 -6.18
CA TYR A 298 1.76 -3.66 -6.44
C TYR A 298 1.79 -4.03 -7.93
N ARG A 299 1.72 -5.33 -8.22
CA ARG A 299 1.60 -5.86 -9.58
C ARG A 299 0.35 -6.72 -9.64
N SER A 300 -0.62 -6.30 -10.46
CA SER A 300 -1.91 -6.99 -10.61
C SER A 300 -2.70 -7.19 -9.30
N GLY A 301 -2.44 -6.34 -8.29
CA GLY A 301 -3.04 -6.40 -6.95
C GLY A 301 -2.18 -7.10 -5.88
N THR A 302 -1.04 -7.67 -6.24
CA THR A 302 -0.12 -8.34 -5.30
C THR A 302 1.06 -7.44 -4.96
N LEU A 303 1.36 -7.29 -3.67
CA LEU A 303 2.49 -6.51 -3.18
C LEU A 303 3.82 -7.19 -3.57
N TYR A 304 4.72 -6.47 -4.24
CA TYR A 304 6.02 -7.03 -4.66
C TYR A 304 7.23 -6.21 -4.21
N LYS A 305 7.02 -4.96 -3.77
CA LYS A 305 8.10 -4.07 -3.32
C LYS A 305 7.59 -3.09 -2.27
N VAL A 306 8.36 -2.90 -1.21
CA VAL A 306 8.16 -1.87 -0.18
C VAL A 306 9.46 -1.09 -0.05
N ALA A 307 9.39 0.23 -0.02
CA ALA A 307 10.51 1.12 0.26
C ALA A 307 10.23 1.87 1.56
N HIS A 308 11.26 2.04 2.38
CA HIS A 308 11.22 2.74 3.66
C HIS A 308 12.31 3.81 3.72
N ASP A 309 11.94 4.96 4.28
CA ASP A 309 12.83 6.03 4.74
C ASP A 309 12.72 6.04 6.28
N HIS A 310 13.69 5.44 6.98
CA HIS A 310 13.62 5.31 8.44
C HIS A 310 14.18 6.54 9.18
N ASP A 311 15.03 7.34 8.54
CA ASP A 311 15.67 8.51 9.17
C ASP A 311 14.96 9.83 8.83
N GLY A 312 13.99 9.81 7.92
CA GLY A 312 13.09 10.91 7.60
C GLY A 312 13.78 12.01 6.81
N ASP A 313 14.61 11.62 5.85
CA ASP A 313 15.38 12.56 5.05
C ASP A 313 15.10 12.53 3.55
N GLU A 314 13.97 11.94 3.20
CA GLU A 314 13.39 11.78 1.86
C GLU A 314 14.17 10.81 0.96
N PHE A 315 15.20 10.14 1.50
CA PHE A 315 15.88 9.04 0.84
C PHE A 315 15.36 7.70 1.37
N PHE A 316 14.96 6.81 0.46
CA PHE A 316 14.46 5.48 0.84
C PHE A 316 15.62 4.47 0.89
N GLU A 317 16.35 4.46 1.99
CA GLU A 317 17.56 3.63 2.15
C GLU A 317 17.27 2.13 2.16
N ALA A 318 16.06 1.71 2.53
CA ALA A 318 15.70 0.30 2.64
C ALA A 318 14.57 -0.10 1.68
N VAL A 319 14.82 -1.11 0.86
CA VAL A 319 13.85 -1.68 -0.07
C VAL A 319 13.67 -3.18 0.18
N SER A 320 12.47 -3.58 0.54
CA SER A 320 12.06 -4.99 0.69
C SER A 320 11.35 -5.48 -0.56
N LEU A 321 11.83 -6.59 -1.13
CA LEU A 321 11.19 -7.31 -2.22
C LEU A 321 10.34 -8.46 -1.68
N MET A 322 9.14 -8.60 -2.21
CA MET A 322 8.10 -9.50 -1.71
C MET A 322 7.70 -10.53 -2.77
N GLU A 323 7.43 -11.76 -2.36
CA GLU A 323 6.80 -12.81 -3.17
C GLU A 323 5.79 -13.57 -2.30
N ASN A 324 4.55 -13.75 -2.79
CA ASN A 324 3.47 -14.42 -2.03
C ASN A 324 3.30 -13.88 -0.59
N ASP A 325 3.29 -12.55 -0.44
CA ASP A 325 3.19 -11.82 0.84
C ASP A 325 4.32 -12.10 1.84
N ARG A 326 5.47 -12.60 1.36
CA ARG A 326 6.68 -12.86 2.13
C ARG A 326 7.85 -12.05 1.62
N ILE A 327 8.67 -11.54 2.53
CA ILE A 327 9.94 -10.88 2.17
C ILE A 327 10.90 -11.93 1.65
N VAL A 328 11.40 -11.76 0.42
CA VAL A 328 12.43 -12.63 -0.18
C VAL A 328 13.81 -11.99 -0.13
N LYS A 329 13.87 -10.66 -0.19
CA LYS A 329 15.13 -9.90 -0.22
C LYS A 329 14.94 -8.51 0.38
N ASN A 330 15.88 -8.05 1.20
CA ASN A 330 16.03 -6.64 1.54
C ASN A 330 17.28 -6.08 0.86
N LEU A 331 17.18 -4.84 0.40
CA LEU A 331 18.24 -4.06 -0.23
C LEU A 331 18.43 -2.81 0.62
N ILE A 332 19.67 -2.49 0.99
CA ILE A 332 19.99 -1.31 1.79
C ILE A 332 21.09 -0.53 1.08
N ASP A 333 20.83 0.73 0.79
CA ASP A 333 21.78 1.69 0.22
C ASP A 333 22.17 2.68 1.32
N LYS A 334 23.39 2.56 1.85
CA LYS A 334 23.92 3.37 2.94
C LYS A 334 24.63 4.63 2.45
N ASN A 335 25.23 4.58 1.25
CA ASN A 335 26.02 5.69 0.70
C ASN A 335 25.20 6.63 -0.23
N ARG A 336 23.97 6.24 -0.56
CA ARG A 336 22.98 6.96 -1.39
C ARG A 336 23.36 7.11 -2.85
N ASP A 337 24.09 6.14 -3.39
CA ASP A 337 24.49 6.16 -4.81
C ASP A 337 23.46 5.51 -5.75
N GLY A 338 22.41 4.89 -5.20
CA GLY A 338 21.35 4.17 -5.91
C GLY A 338 21.63 2.68 -6.09
N THR A 339 22.78 2.19 -5.66
CA THR A 339 23.19 0.79 -5.65
C THR A 339 23.10 0.25 -4.22
N PRO A 340 22.49 -0.93 -3.99
CA PRO A 340 22.44 -1.49 -2.66
C PRO A 340 23.84 -1.93 -2.18
N ASP A 341 24.27 -1.41 -1.04
CA ASP A 341 25.48 -1.83 -0.34
C ASP A 341 25.27 -3.12 0.46
N VAL A 342 24.05 -3.36 0.93
CA VAL A 342 23.70 -4.58 1.66
C VAL A 342 22.50 -5.27 1.04
N GLU A 343 22.64 -6.57 0.79
CA GLU A 343 21.55 -7.43 0.36
C GLU A 343 21.31 -8.54 1.38
N VAL A 344 20.09 -8.65 1.90
CA VAL A 344 19.69 -9.71 2.84
C VAL A 344 18.69 -10.63 2.16
N PHE A 345 18.98 -11.93 2.12
CA PHE A 345 18.13 -12.97 1.53
C PHE A 345 17.43 -13.77 2.63
N PHE A 346 16.16 -14.09 2.40
CA PHE A 346 15.33 -14.86 3.34
C PHE A 346 14.92 -16.19 2.71
N ASN A 347 14.88 -17.24 3.52
CA ASN A 347 14.40 -18.56 3.09
C ASN A 347 12.86 -18.67 3.21
N GLY A 348 12.30 -19.80 2.75
CA GLY A 348 10.85 -20.03 2.75
C GLY A 348 10.16 -20.00 4.14
N ASN A 349 10.94 -20.07 5.22
CA ASN A 349 10.46 -19.97 6.62
C ASN A 349 10.61 -18.54 7.19
N GLN A 350 10.98 -17.55 6.38
CA GLN A 350 11.27 -16.16 6.79
C GLN A 350 12.49 -16.00 7.71
N HIS A 351 13.38 -16.99 7.81
CA HIS A 351 14.67 -16.84 8.46
C HIS A 351 15.70 -16.32 7.45
N ARG A 352 16.71 -15.59 7.93
CA ARG A 352 17.84 -15.16 7.09
C ARG A 352 18.57 -16.39 6.55
N ASP A 353 18.90 -16.34 5.27
CA ASP A 353 19.67 -17.37 4.55
C ASP A 353 21.08 -16.87 4.27
N ARG A 354 21.18 -15.67 3.70
CA ARG A 354 22.44 -15.05 3.30
C ARG A 354 22.38 -13.53 3.41
N LEU A 355 23.50 -12.91 3.74
CA LEU A 355 23.72 -11.47 3.63
C LEU A 355 24.94 -11.22 2.76
N ILE A 356 24.86 -10.25 1.86
CA ILE A 356 25.95 -9.78 1.01
C ILE A 356 26.18 -8.30 1.36
N SER A 357 27.42 -7.88 1.53
CA SER A 357 27.77 -6.49 1.83
C SER A 357 28.95 -6.04 0.98
N ASP A 358 28.82 -4.85 0.41
CA ASP A 358 29.91 -3.95 0.05
C ASP A 358 30.18 -3.06 1.29
N THR A 359 31.37 -3.17 1.87
CA THR A 359 31.75 -2.50 3.11
C THR A 359 32.61 -1.26 2.88
N ASP A 360 33.24 -1.14 1.71
CA ASP A 360 34.08 -0.01 1.32
C ASP A 360 33.40 0.93 0.30
N PHE A 361 32.20 0.57 -0.16
CA PHE A 361 31.34 1.31 -1.07
C PHE A 361 31.91 1.48 -2.49
N ASN A 362 32.64 0.46 -2.97
CA ASN A 362 33.27 0.49 -4.30
C ASN A 362 32.39 -0.07 -5.43
N GLY A 363 31.18 -0.57 -5.10
CA GLY A 363 30.21 -1.17 -6.00
C GLY A 363 30.36 -2.68 -6.20
N GLN A 364 31.32 -3.32 -5.52
CA GLN A 364 31.54 -4.76 -5.52
C GLN A 364 31.43 -5.30 -4.09
N PRO A 365 30.66 -6.37 -3.85
CA PRO A 365 30.57 -6.95 -2.52
C PRO A 365 31.88 -7.61 -2.12
N ASP A 366 32.34 -7.34 -0.90
CA ASP A 366 33.55 -7.93 -0.30
C ASP A 366 33.24 -8.87 0.87
N THR A 367 32.00 -8.88 1.39
CA THR A 367 31.64 -9.67 2.57
C THR A 367 30.35 -10.46 2.35
N TRP A 368 30.39 -11.76 2.65
CA TRP A 368 29.23 -12.66 2.59
C TRP A 368 29.02 -13.37 3.92
N GLN A 369 27.80 -13.39 4.42
CA GLN A 369 27.43 -14.08 5.66
C GLN A 369 26.33 -15.10 5.38
N TYR A 370 26.42 -16.26 6.02
CA TYR A 370 25.51 -17.39 5.81
C TYR A 370 24.86 -17.80 7.13
N TYR A 371 23.58 -18.11 7.06
CA TYR A 371 22.73 -18.33 8.22
C TYR A 371 21.95 -19.64 8.09
N THR A 372 21.74 -20.32 9.21
CA THR A 372 20.78 -21.43 9.35
C THR A 372 19.91 -21.15 10.56
N ASP A 373 18.59 -21.08 10.36
CA ASP A 373 17.63 -20.72 11.42
C ASP A 373 18.05 -19.46 12.19
N ASP A 374 18.40 -18.40 11.45
CA ASP A 374 18.89 -17.11 11.94
C ASP A 374 20.21 -17.14 12.73
N ALA A 375 20.82 -18.31 12.93
CA ALA A 375 22.16 -18.44 13.49
C ALA A 375 23.23 -18.27 12.40
N LEU A 376 24.18 -17.37 12.62
CA LEU A 376 25.36 -17.20 11.76
C LEU A 376 26.20 -18.48 11.80
N ILE A 377 26.43 -19.08 10.63
CA ILE A 377 27.24 -20.31 10.51
C ILE A 377 28.56 -20.08 9.77
N ARG A 378 28.63 -19.04 8.93
CA ARG A 378 29.83 -18.74 8.16
C ARG A 378 29.89 -17.27 7.74
N VAL A 379 31.09 -16.69 7.75
CA VAL A 379 31.42 -15.40 7.15
C VAL A 379 32.54 -15.62 6.15
N GLU A 380 32.44 -15.01 4.98
CA GLU A 380 33.45 -14.99 3.93
C GLU A 380 33.80 -13.53 3.61
N THR A 381 35.08 -13.22 3.43
CA THR A 381 35.57 -11.86 3.13
C THR A 381 36.65 -11.90 2.04
N ASP A 382 36.53 -10.99 1.07
CA ASP A 382 37.57 -10.59 0.12
C ASP A 382 38.31 -9.39 0.74
N GLU A 383 39.55 -9.59 1.14
CA GLU A 383 40.35 -8.58 1.85
C GLU A 383 41.16 -7.69 0.90
N ASN A 384 41.41 -8.14 -0.33
CA ASN A 384 42.25 -7.43 -1.31
C ASN A 384 41.44 -6.78 -2.46
N GLY A 385 40.15 -7.08 -2.58
CA GLY A 385 39.23 -6.54 -3.58
C GLY A 385 39.40 -7.15 -4.98
N ASP A 386 39.95 -8.36 -5.09
CA ASP A 386 40.18 -9.04 -6.38
C ASP A 386 38.99 -9.90 -6.86
N GLY A 387 37.94 -10.00 -6.04
CA GLY A 387 36.71 -10.76 -6.30
C GLY A 387 36.76 -12.21 -5.80
N ASN A 388 37.86 -12.66 -5.21
CA ASN A 388 37.99 -13.97 -4.57
C ASN A 388 37.92 -13.84 -3.06
N VAL A 389 37.47 -14.91 -2.40
CA VAL A 389 37.38 -14.94 -0.94
C VAL A 389 38.73 -15.31 -0.35
N ASP A 390 39.29 -14.42 0.45
CA ASP A 390 40.57 -14.61 1.14
C ASP A 390 40.40 -15.23 2.54
N HIS A 391 39.25 -15.02 3.16
CA HIS A 391 39.05 -15.38 4.55
C HIS A 391 37.66 -15.99 4.78
N LYS A 392 37.61 -17.15 5.45
CA LYS A 392 36.34 -17.81 5.84
C LYS A 392 36.34 -18.16 7.31
N VAL A 393 35.36 -17.67 8.07
CA VAL A 393 35.17 -17.95 9.50
C VAL A 393 33.92 -18.80 9.70
N TYR A 394 34.03 -19.89 10.47
CA TYR A 394 32.94 -20.82 10.73
C TYR A 394 32.47 -20.76 12.18
N TYR A 395 31.17 -20.93 12.37
CA TYR A 395 30.51 -20.82 13.66
C TYR A 395 29.63 -22.03 13.96
N LYS A 396 29.56 -22.41 15.24
CA LYS A 396 28.62 -23.42 15.75
C LYS A 396 28.10 -22.97 17.10
N ASN A 397 26.77 -22.94 17.26
CA ASN A 397 26.11 -22.45 18.47
C ASN A 397 26.58 -21.04 18.90
N GLY A 398 26.84 -20.16 17.92
CA GLY A 398 27.31 -18.79 18.14
C GLY A 398 28.80 -18.65 18.49
N GLN A 399 29.55 -19.75 18.59
CA GLN A 399 30.99 -19.73 18.87
C GLN A 399 31.80 -20.02 17.59
N LYS A 400 32.94 -19.34 17.41
CA LYS A 400 33.88 -19.63 16.32
C LYS A 400 34.45 -21.04 16.51
N THR A 401 34.37 -21.88 15.48
CA THR A 401 34.97 -23.24 15.51
C THR A 401 36.33 -23.25 14.85
N HIS A 402 36.42 -22.68 13.66
CA HIS A 402 37.67 -22.52 12.91
C HIS A 402 37.52 -21.41 11.87
N LEU A 403 38.65 -20.98 11.32
CA LEU A 403 38.72 -20.15 10.13
C LEU A 403 39.84 -20.64 9.21
N VAL A 404 39.71 -20.32 7.93
CA VAL A 404 40.74 -20.52 6.91
C VAL A 404 41.04 -19.19 6.24
N ARG A 405 42.31 -18.93 5.96
CA ARG A 405 42.79 -17.70 5.30
C ARG A 405 43.79 -18.02 4.19
N ASP A 406 43.62 -17.37 3.05
CA ASP A 406 44.64 -17.22 2.02
C ASP A 406 45.43 -15.95 2.35
N THR A 407 46.61 -16.15 2.89
CA THR A 407 47.54 -15.08 3.29
C THR A 407 48.35 -14.59 2.09
N SER A 408 48.47 -15.41 1.05
CA SER A 408 49.21 -15.13 -0.18
C SER A 408 48.39 -14.44 -1.27
N PHE A 409 47.07 -14.49 -1.19
CA PHE A 409 46.12 -14.00 -2.21
C PHE A 409 46.31 -14.69 -3.57
N ASP A 410 46.51 -16.01 -3.57
CA ASP A 410 46.71 -16.80 -4.79
C ASP A 410 45.56 -17.78 -5.10
N GLY A 411 44.50 -17.74 -4.28
CA GLY A 411 43.31 -18.59 -4.36
C GLY A 411 43.39 -19.85 -3.50
N HIS A 412 44.50 -20.10 -2.80
CA HIS A 412 44.69 -21.26 -1.93
C HIS A 412 44.75 -20.84 -0.45
N PHE A 413 43.85 -21.42 0.36
CA PHE A 413 43.85 -21.18 1.81
C PHE A 413 45.04 -21.89 2.48
N ASP A 414 46.13 -21.18 2.74
CA ASP A 414 47.34 -21.71 3.40
C ASP A 414 47.21 -21.80 4.92
N THR A 415 46.44 -20.91 5.56
CA THR A 415 46.39 -20.81 7.02
C THR A 415 45.05 -21.28 7.57
N THR A 416 45.05 -22.17 8.56
CA THR A 416 43.85 -22.60 9.31
C THR A 416 44.04 -22.31 10.80
N GLN A 417 43.03 -21.72 11.43
CA GLN A 417 42.99 -21.57 12.89
C GLN A 417 41.78 -22.32 13.44
N ARG A 418 41.99 -23.16 14.45
CA ARG A 418 40.94 -23.99 15.07
C ARG A 418 40.83 -23.68 16.57
N TYR A 419 39.59 -23.52 17.04
CA TYR A 419 39.23 -23.04 18.38
C TYR A 419 38.41 -24.05 19.20
N ASP A 420 37.93 -25.13 18.58
CA ASP A 420 37.04 -26.12 19.19
C ASP A 420 37.77 -27.41 19.63
N ASP A 421 39.07 -27.32 19.87
CA ASP A 421 39.87 -28.44 20.35
C ASP A 421 39.73 -28.62 21.88
N PRO A 422 39.57 -29.86 22.39
CA PRO A 422 39.42 -30.09 23.83
C PRO A 422 40.71 -29.88 24.64
N GLU A 423 41.89 -29.94 24.01
CA GLU A 423 43.19 -29.80 24.70
C GLU A 423 43.79 -28.40 24.55
N TRP A 424 43.68 -27.83 23.35
CA TRP A 424 44.29 -26.57 22.95
C TRP A 424 43.26 -25.45 22.81
N SER A 425 43.55 -24.26 23.34
CA SER A 425 42.67 -23.10 23.19
C SER A 425 42.70 -22.54 21.76
N LEU A 426 43.79 -22.77 21.03
CA LEU A 426 43.94 -22.44 19.62
C LEU A 426 45.00 -23.35 18.98
N ILE A 427 44.70 -23.88 17.80
CA ILE A 427 45.65 -24.54 16.92
C ILE A 427 45.73 -23.73 15.63
N VAL A 428 46.94 -23.28 15.27
CA VAL A 428 47.20 -22.60 13.99
C VAL A 428 48.04 -23.51 13.12
N THR A 429 47.60 -23.74 11.89
CA THR A 429 48.34 -24.55 10.92
C THR A 429 48.57 -23.76 9.65
N GLN A 430 49.73 -23.93 9.01
CA GLN A 430 50.09 -23.26 7.76
C GLN A 430 50.61 -24.30 6.76
N ASP A 431 50.04 -24.33 5.55
CA ASP A 431 50.41 -25.16 4.40
C ASP A 431 51.00 -24.26 3.32
N ILE A 432 52.28 -23.96 3.46
CA ILE A 432 53.08 -23.11 2.56
C ILE A 432 53.34 -23.85 1.25
N SER A 433 53.48 -25.18 1.31
CA SER A 433 53.75 -26.04 0.16
C SER A 433 52.51 -26.34 -0.71
N GLN A 434 51.30 -25.97 -0.24
CA GLN A 434 50.01 -26.21 -0.88
C GLN A 434 49.73 -27.69 -1.17
N ASN A 435 50.25 -28.58 -0.32
CA ASN A 435 50.15 -30.03 -0.54
C ASN A 435 48.98 -30.68 0.24
N GLY A 436 48.24 -29.89 1.01
CA GLY A 436 47.14 -30.31 1.87
C GLY A 436 47.56 -30.78 3.26
N LYS A 437 48.86 -30.73 3.59
CA LYS A 437 49.41 -31.01 4.91
C LYS A 437 50.05 -29.75 5.46
N PRO A 438 49.90 -29.49 6.77
CA PRO A 438 50.51 -28.30 7.36
C PRO A 438 52.01 -28.48 7.54
N ASP A 439 52.77 -27.53 7.03
CA ASP A 439 54.22 -27.41 7.21
C ASP A 439 54.54 -26.80 8.59
N ILE A 440 53.69 -25.90 9.10
CA ILE A 440 53.81 -25.33 10.45
C ILE A 440 52.56 -25.63 11.26
N ARG A 441 52.73 -26.04 12.52
CA ARG A 441 51.64 -26.21 13.50
C ARG A 441 52.00 -25.54 14.83
N SER A 442 51.19 -24.60 15.28
CA SER A 442 51.35 -23.89 16.55
C SER A 442 50.18 -24.19 17.47
N PHE A 443 50.46 -24.61 18.70
CA PHE A 443 49.48 -25.05 19.68
C PHE A 443 49.51 -24.14 20.90
N PHE A 444 48.37 -23.51 21.18
CA PHE A 444 48.22 -22.53 22.26
C PHE A 444 47.31 -23.06 23.36
N LYS A 445 47.61 -22.72 24.61
CA LYS A 445 46.77 -23.02 25.77
C LYS A 445 46.70 -21.81 26.69
N ASN A 446 45.48 -21.32 26.93
CA ASN A 446 45.23 -20.06 27.67
C ASN A 446 46.01 -18.88 27.06
N ASP A 447 45.94 -18.75 25.73
CA ASP A 447 46.60 -17.70 24.93
C ASP A 447 48.15 -17.71 24.94
N VAL A 448 48.77 -18.73 25.54
CA VAL A 448 50.22 -18.92 25.52
C VAL A 448 50.59 -20.05 24.56
N LEU A 449 51.56 -19.81 23.66
CA LEU A 449 52.13 -20.85 22.80
C LEU A 449 52.79 -21.91 23.69
N ARG A 450 52.49 -23.18 23.46
CA ARG A 450 53.04 -24.32 24.23
C ARG A 450 53.88 -25.25 23.38
N ARG A 451 53.57 -25.33 22.09
CA ARG A 451 54.28 -26.19 21.14
C ARG A 451 54.22 -25.59 19.74
N LYS A 452 55.33 -25.62 19.03
CA LYS A 452 55.41 -25.27 17.61
C LYS A 452 56.18 -26.36 16.87
N GLU A 453 55.63 -26.81 15.76
CA GLU A 453 56.20 -27.86 14.91
C GLU A 453 56.38 -27.31 13.50
N MET A 454 57.54 -27.55 12.89
CA MET A 454 57.91 -26.99 11.59
C MET A 454 58.59 -28.04 10.72
N ASP A 455 58.15 -28.13 9.46
CA ASP A 455 58.80 -28.78 8.33
C ASP A 455 59.39 -27.66 7.46
N GLU A 456 60.66 -27.31 7.73
CA GLU A 456 61.33 -26.21 7.04
C GLU A 456 61.77 -26.61 5.63
N THR A 457 62.02 -27.90 5.42
CA THR A 457 62.46 -28.47 4.14
C THR A 457 61.31 -28.81 3.20
N LEU A 458 60.07 -28.80 3.69
CA LEU A 458 58.83 -29.15 2.99
C LEU A 458 58.85 -30.59 2.45
N ASP A 459 59.52 -31.50 3.18
CA ASP A 459 59.69 -32.90 2.79
C ASP A 459 58.62 -33.84 3.39
N GLY A 460 57.77 -33.30 4.26
CA GLY A 460 56.70 -33.99 4.97
C GLY A 460 57.09 -34.50 6.36
N ASN A 461 58.34 -34.35 6.78
CA ASN A 461 58.82 -34.66 8.12
C ASN A 461 59.06 -33.38 8.92
N LEU A 462 58.93 -33.46 10.25
CA LEU A 462 59.27 -32.32 11.09
C LEU A 462 60.79 -32.17 11.17
N ASP A 463 61.26 -30.94 10.94
CA ASP A 463 62.65 -30.51 11.11
C ASP A 463 62.86 -29.86 12.49
N LEU A 464 61.84 -29.14 13.01
CA LEU A 464 61.92 -28.46 14.29
C LEU A 464 60.69 -28.69 15.15
N VAL A 465 60.90 -28.96 16.43
CA VAL A 465 59.83 -28.93 17.45
C VAL A 465 60.27 -28.09 18.64
N GLU A 466 59.57 -26.99 18.86
CA GLU A 466 59.73 -26.13 20.03
C GLU A 466 58.67 -26.45 21.06
N THR A 467 59.04 -26.52 22.33
CA THR A 467 58.09 -26.54 23.46
C THR A 467 58.36 -25.38 24.41
N TYR A 468 57.28 -24.83 24.96
CA TYR A 468 57.31 -23.61 25.75
C TYR A 468 56.73 -23.89 27.15
N ASP A 469 57.28 -23.20 28.15
CA ASP A 469 56.86 -23.32 29.54
C ASP A 469 55.53 -22.59 29.81
N GLU A 470 55.11 -22.50 31.09
CA GLU A 470 53.84 -21.86 31.47
C GLU A 470 53.77 -20.35 31.18
N ASN A 471 54.92 -19.66 31.19
CA ASN A 471 55.06 -18.22 30.91
C ASN A 471 55.18 -17.93 29.42
N GLY A 472 55.45 -18.95 28.60
CA GLY A 472 55.69 -18.82 27.17
C GLY A 472 57.17 -18.68 26.82
N ASP A 473 58.07 -18.95 27.77
CA ASP A 473 59.50 -19.01 27.52
C ASP A 473 59.84 -20.35 26.83
N LEU A 474 60.76 -20.34 25.88
CA LEU A 474 61.25 -21.56 25.25
C LEU A 474 61.82 -22.52 26.32
N LYS A 475 61.36 -23.77 26.32
CA LYS A 475 61.76 -24.82 27.27
C LYS A 475 62.62 -25.88 26.58
N THR A 476 62.19 -26.34 25.40
CA THR A 476 62.97 -27.27 24.58
C THR A 476 62.92 -26.90 23.11
N LEU A 477 64.02 -27.17 22.41
CA LEU A 477 64.13 -27.07 20.95
C LEU A 477 64.70 -28.39 20.43
N GLU A 478 63.90 -29.14 19.69
CA GLU A 478 64.32 -30.40 19.06
C GLU A 478 64.59 -30.16 17.58
N GLU A 479 65.84 -30.27 17.17
CA GLU A 479 66.24 -30.38 15.77
C GLU A 479 66.14 -31.85 15.34
N ARG A 480 65.46 -32.08 14.22
CA ARG A 480 65.08 -33.41 13.73
C ARG A 480 65.67 -33.65 12.35
N LYS A 481 65.98 -34.91 12.07
CA LYS A 481 66.46 -35.36 10.75
C LYS A 481 65.71 -36.63 10.39
N GLN A 482 65.05 -36.62 9.24
CA GLN A 482 64.09 -37.68 8.83
C GLN A 482 62.99 -37.93 9.88
N GLY A 483 62.56 -36.86 10.57
CA GLY A 483 61.51 -36.91 11.59
C GLY A 483 61.96 -37.35 12.99
N ASN A 484 63.18 -37.84 13.18
CA ASN A 484 63.71 -38.22 14.49
C ASN A 484 64.57 -37.11 15.09
N PRO A 485 64.44 -36.79 16.39
CA PRO A 485 65.30 -35.80 17.04
C PRO A 485 66.75 -36.29 17.02
N TRP A 486 67.67 -35.45 16.55
CA TRP A 486 69.11 -35.72 16.58
C TRP A 486 69.84 -34.76 17.49
N LEU A 487 69.25 -33.59 17.80
CA LEU A 487 69.78 -32.62 18.74
C LEU A 487 68.62 -31.95 19.51
N THR A 488 68.69 -31.95 20.84
CA THR A 488 67.69 -31.34 21.72
C THR A 488 68.32 -30.36 22.67
N TRP A 489 67.92 -29.09 22.60
CA TRP A 489 68.33 -28.04 23.52
C TRP A 489 67.30 -27.87 24.63
N TYR A 490 67.76 -27.61 25.86
CA TYR A 490 66.96 -27.40 27.06
C TYR A 490 67.29 -26.04 27.67
N TYR A 491 66.23 -25.35 28.07
CA TYR A 491 66.27 -24.00 28.60
C TYR A 491 65.56 -23.91 29.95
N ASP A 492 66.14 -23.14 30.87
CA ASP A 492 65.50 -22.72 32.11
C ASP A 492 64.64 -21.45 31.89
N PRO A 493 63.72 -21.09 32.81
CA PRO A 493 62.89 -19.89 32.69
C PRO A 493 63.71 -18.62 32.39
N GLY A 494 63.19 -17.76 31.51
CA GLY A 494 63.93 -16.65 30.92
C GLY A 494 64.83 -17.04 29.74
N GLU A 495 64.57 -18.19 29.11
CA GLU A 495 65.26 -18.70 27.91
C GLU A 495 66.77 -18.91 28.11
N ILE A 496 67.16 -19.33 29.32
CA ILE A 496 68.56 -19.55 29.66
C ILE A 496 68.96 -20.96 29.20
N LEU A 497 69.82 -21.06 28.18
CA LEU A 497 70.34 -22.34 27.69
C LEU A 497 71.16 -23.05 28.78
N VAL A 498 70.76 -24.28 29.15
CA VAL A 498 71.41 -25.07 30.21
C VAL A 498 71.97 -26.40 29.73
N ARG A 499 71.38 -26.99 28.68
CA ARG A 499 71.81 -28.30 28.19
C ARG A 499 71.49 -28.51 26.72
N GLY A 500 72.38 -29.15 25.97
CA GLY A 500 72.12 -29.77 24.66
C GLY A 500 72.36 -31.27 24.73
N GLU A 501 71.57 -32.05 24.01
CA GLU A 501 71.69 -33.52 23.92
C GLU A 501 71.67 -33.93 22.45
N GLU A 502 72.73 -34.59 21.97
CA GLU A 502 72.86 -35.06 20.59
C GLU A 502 72.80 -36.59 20.54
N ASP A 503 71.86 -37.09 19.75
CA ASP A 503 71.72 -38.49 19.35
C ASP A 503 72.25 -38.61 17.91
N LYS A 504 73.51 -39.01 17.82
CA LYS A 504 74.32 -38.95 16.61
C LYS A 504 73.91 -40.04 15.62
N ASN A 505 73.45 -41.17 16.14
CA ASN A 505 73.10 -42.34 15.36
C ASN A 505 71.57 -42.47 15.11
N GLN A 506 70.76 -41.63 15.79
CA GLN A 506 69.30 -41.55 15.75
C GLN A 506 68.57 -42.81 16.25
N ASP A 507 69.13 -43.50 17.24
CA ASP A 507 68.54 -44.71 17.84
C ASP A 507 67.68 -44.43 19.09
N GLY A 508 67.63 -43.16 19.54
CA GLY A 508 66.89 -42.68 20.71
C GLY A 508 67.71 -42.67 22.01
N VAL A 509 68.99 -43.06 21.97
CA VAL A 509 69.95 -42.91 23.06
C VAL A 509 70.82 -41.69 22.79
N VAL A 510 71.11 -40.90 23.82
CA VAL A 510 71.95 -39.71 23.66
C VAL A 510 73.41 -40.13 23.74
N GLU A 511 74.23 -39.69 22.78
CA GLU A 511 75.68 -39.88 22.82
C GLU A 511 76.41 -38.66 23.37
N ILE A 512 75.97 -37.43 23.08
CA ILE A 512 76.71 -36.23 23.48
C ILE A 512 75.82 -35.30 24.31
N TRP A 513 76.32 -34.88 25.46
CA TRP A 513 75.69 -33.88 26.32
C TRP A 513 76.54 -32.62 26.39
N TYR A 514 75.97 -31.50 26.00
CA TYR A 514 76.54 -30.16 26.16
C TYR A 514 75.92 -29.52 27.39
N LEU A 515 76.71 -29.08 28.37
CA LEU A 515 76.24 -28.45 29.61
C LEU A 515 76.70 -27.00 29.68
N TYR A 516 75.76 -26.11 29.98
CA TYR A 516 75.96 -24.67 29.98
C TYR A 516 75.73 -24.08 31.36
N GLU A 517 76.53 -23.09 31.73
CA GLU A 517 76.28 -22.22 32.89
C GLU A 517 76.36 -20.76 32.46
N ASN A 518 75.36 -19.95 32.81
CA ASN A 518 75.26 -18.53 32.42
C ASN A 518 75.46 -18.30 30.91
N GLY A 519 74.95 -19.20 30.06
CA GLY A 519 75.06 -19.14 28.60
C GLY A 519 76.44 -19.50 28.03
N ARG A 520 77.36 -20.04 28.84
CA ARG A 520 78.68 -20.50 28.39
C ARG A 520 78.76 -22.02 28.48
N LEU A 521 79.34 -22.67 27.46
CA LEU A 521 79.61 -24.10 27.50
C LEU A 521 80.67 -24.38 28.59
N VAL A 522 80.31 -25.19 29.58
CA VAL A 522 81.19 -25.56 30.70
C VAL A 522 81.66 -26.99 30.56
N THR A 523 80.81 -27.90 30.09
CA THR A 523 81.16 -29.32 29.99
C THR A 523 80.55 -29.96 28.75
N VAL A 524 81.32 -30.77 28.04
CA VAL A 524 80.82 -31.74 27.05
C VAL A 524 81.03 -33.14 27.61
N LYS A 525 80.03 -34.01 27.47
CA LYS A 525 80.14 -35.44 27.79
C LYS A 525 79.84 -36.23 26.53
N GLU A 526 80.60 -37.28 26.23
CA GLU A 526 80.40 -38.13 25.06
C GLU A 526 80.45 -39.61 25.47
N ASP A 527 79.48 -40.40 25.01
CA ASP A 527 79.49 -41.85 25.00
C ASP A 527 80.03 -42.32 23.65
N THR A 528 81.30 -42.72 23.65
CA THR A 528 82.00 -43.25 22.46
C THR A 528 81.70 -44.73 22.23
N THR A 529 81.09 -45.42 23.21
CA THR A 529 80.80 -46.86 23.17
C THR A 529 79.38 -47.20 22.74
N LEU A 530 78.46 -46.24 22.80
CA LEU A 530 77.03 -46.38 22.52
C LEU A 530 76.32 -47.32 23.52
N ASP A 531 76.70 -47.26 24.80
CA ASP A 531 76.09 -48.03 25.89
C ASP A 531 75.08 -47.24 26.74
N GLY A 532 74.92 -45.94 26.43
CA GLY A 532 74.06 -44.98 27.10
C GLY A 532 74.71 -44.26 28.28
N LYS A 533 76.02 -44.42 28.49
CA LYS A 533 76.78 -43.74 29.55
C LYS A 533 77.99 -43.02 28.95
N PRO A 534 78.25 -41.77 29.34
CA PRO A 534 79.43 -41.07 28.87
C PRO A 534 80.70 -41.73 29.39
N ASP A 535 81.72 -41.84 28.53
CA ASP A 535 83.09 -42.28 28.83
C ASP A 535 84.14 -41.20 28.49
N LEU A 536 83.75 -40.08 27.90
CA LEU A 536 84.57 -38.91 27.63
C LEU A 536 83.92 -37.66 28.23
N TRP A 537 84.71 -36.84 28.94
CA TRP A 537 84.28 -35.55 29.47
C TRP A 537 85.29 -34.47 29.11
N GLU A 538 84.82 -33.30 28.71
CA GLU A 538 85.65 -32.13 28.42
C GLU A 538 85.13 -30.94 29.21
N THR A 539 86.01 -30.21 29.88
CA THR A 539 85.67 -28.99 30.63
C THR A 539 86.31 -27.78 29.96
N TYR A 540 85.54 -26.70 29.89
CA TYR A 540 85.88 -25.47 29.21
C TYR A 540 85.95 -24.30 30.21
N ASP A 541 86.87 -23.36 29.98
CA ASP A 541 87.01 -22.15 30.80
C ASP A 541 86.07 -21.02 30.34
N GLU A 542 86.17 -19.87 31.01
CA GLU A 542 85.38 -18.68 30.71
C GLU A 542 85.55 -18.14 29.28
N THR A 543 86.65 -18.48 28.61
CA THR A 543 86.94 -18.11 27.21
C THR A 543 86.44 -19.16 26.21
N GLN A 544 85.77 -20.21 26.68
CA GLN A 544 85.38 -21.41 25.92
C GLN A 544 86.58 -22.17 25.35
N SER A 545 87.75 -22.04 25.99
CA SER A 545 88.92 -22.87 25.69
C SER A 545 88.85 -24.15 26.53
N MET A 546 89.11 -25.31 25.91
CA MET A 546 89.15 -26.58 26.61
C MET A 546 90.33 -26.61 27.59
N VAL A 547 90.06 -26.79 28.88
CA VAL A 547 91.08 -26.82 29.95
C VAL A 547 91.26 -28.19 30.58
N LYS A 548 90.30 -29.09 30.41
CA LYS A 548 90.36 -30.44 30.97
C LYS A 548 89.68 -31.45 30.06
N ARG A 549 90.27 -32.63 29.90
CA ARG A 549 89.66 -33.79 29.25
C ARG A 549 89.84 -35.03 30.13
N GLU A 550 88.77 -35.77 30.36
CA GLU A 550 88.74 -36.99 31.16
C GLU A 550 88.21 -38.13 30.30
N ARG A 551 88.80 -39.33 30.41
CA ARG A 551 88.33 -40.53 29.71
C ARG A 551 88.29 -41.74 30.64
N ASP A 552 87.20 -42.48 30.56
CA ASP A 552 87.06 -43.82 31.12
C ASP A 552 87.46 -44.82 30.03
N LEU A 553 88.59 -45.51 30.22
CA LEU A 553 89.16 -46.39 29.19
C LEU A 553 88.78 -47.86 29.42
N ASP A 554 88.31 -48.21 30.62
CA ASP A 554 87.89 -49.57 30.96
C ASP A 554 86.37 -49.72 31.12
N PHE A 555 85.64 -48.60 31.01
CA PHE A 555 84.19 -48.46 30.97
C PHE A 555 83.52 -48.88 32.30
N ASP A 556 84.18 -48.64 33.44
CA ASP A 556 83.65 -48.91 34.77
C ASP A 556 82.74 -47.78 35.33
N GLY A 557 82.67 -46.65 34.64
CA GLY A 557 81.93 -45.43 35.00
C GLY A 557 82.79 -44.37 35.70
N THR A 558 84.10 -44.61 35.88
CA THR A 558 85.05 -43.71 36.52
C THR A 558 86.17 -43.35 35.53
N PRO A 559 86.53 -42.07 35.37
CA PRO A 559 87.64 -41.72 34.49
C PRO A 559 89.01 -42.21 35.00
N ASP A 560 89.72 -42.98 34.18
CA ASP A 560 91.10 -43.43 34.44
C ASP A 560 92.17 -42.53 33.81
N PHE A 561 91.78 -41.69 32.85
CA PHE A 561 92.65 -40.77 32.14
C PHE A 561 92.18 -39.33 32.35
N VAL A 562 93.12 -38.45 32.73
CA VAL A 562 92.87 -37.01 32.90
C VAL A 562 93.99 -36.23 32.24
N GLU A 563 93.63 -35.37 31.28
CA GLU A 563 94.48 -34.40 30.61
C GLU A 563 94.06 -32.99 31.05
N THR A 564 94.99 -32.21 31.60
CA THR A 564 94.77 -30.78 31.92
C THR A 564 95.62 -29.95 30.97
N ILE A 565 94.97 -28.99 30.30
CA ILE A 565 95.63 -28.08 29.36
C ILE A 565 95.90 -26.78 30.09
N ASP A 566 97.16 -26.56 30.44
CA ASP A 566 97.61 -25.26 30.94
C ASP A 566 97.67 -24.27 29.76
N GLN A 567 97.02 -23.10 29.90
CA GLN A 567 97.13 -22.01 28.92
C GLN A 567 98.62 -21.67 28.71
N ALA A 568 99.15 -21.94 27.51
CA ALA A 568 100.39 -21.32 27.09
C ALA A 568 100.15 -19.81 26.91
N GLU A 569 100.98 -19.00 27.56
CA GLU A 569 101.00 -17.54 27.45
C GLU A 569 100.85 -17.08 25.99
N THR A 570 99.91 -16.16 25.78
CA THR A 570 99.82 -15.34 24.58
C THR A 570 101.14 -14.58 24.36
N ASP A 571 101.83 -14.85 23.25
CA ASP A 571 102.85 -13.93 22.72
C ASP A 571 102.15 -12.90 21.81
N SER A 572 102.39 -11.63 22.17
CA SER A 572 101.97 -10.32 21.61
C SER A 572 101.72 -10.21 20.10
#